data_AF-J9FY27-F1
#
_entry.id   AF-J9FY27-F1
#
_cell.length_a   1.000
_cell.length_b   1.000
_cell.length_c   1.000
_cell.angle_alpha   90.00
_cell.angle_beta   90.00
_cell.angle_gamma   90.00
#
_symmetry.space_group_name_H-M   'P 1'
#
loop_
_entity.id
_entity.type
_entity.pdbx_description
1 polymer ?
#
loop_
_entity_poly.entity_id
_entity_poly.type
_entity_poly.pdbx_seq_one_letter_code
_entity_poly.pdbx_strand_id
1 'polypeptide(L)' 'MKYEDLLKLMKTVAKADPSAATAYSYNDKNYSYSSLNEALRLELNELAGSYSLYRENQNVLFSLIEQTLDDILPKRVMEQ' A
#
# COMPACT_ATOMS: atom_id res chain seq x y z
N MET A 1 8.69 8.42 -6.34
CA MET A 1 9.04 7.04 -5.94
C MET A 1 8.98 6.10 -7.15
N LYS A 2 9.70 4.96 -7.20
CA LYS A 2 9.56 3.98 -8.31
C LYS A 2 8.32 3.10 -8.08
N TYR A 3 7.74 2.58 -9.16
CA TYR A 3 6.56 1.69 -9.12
C TYR A 3 6.71 0.53 -8.11
N GLU A 4 7.86 -0.13 -8.10
CA GLU A 4 8.14 -1.29 -7.23
C GLU A 4 8.15 -0.92 -5.74
N ASP A 5 8.62 0.28 -5.41
CA ASP A 5 8.67 0.78 -4.04
C ASP A 5 7.26 1.09 -3.53
N LEU A 6 6.41 1.69 -4.38
CA LEU A 6 5.00 1.94 -4.07
C LEU A 6 4.21 0.64 -3.93
N LEU A 7 4.46 -0.34 -4.79
CA LEU A 7 3.85 -1.66 -4.67
C LEU A 7 4.25 -2.36 -3.37
N LYS A 8 5.53 -2.28 -2.97
CA LYS A 8 6.00 -2.79 -1.68
C LYS A 8 5.30 -2.09 -0.51
N LEU A 9 5.14 -0.77 -0.57
CA LEU A 9 4.46 -0.01 0.47
C LEU A 9 2.98 -0.43 0.58
N MET A 10 2.27 -0.55 -0.55
CA MET A 10 0.88 -1.01 -0.59
C MET A 10 0.71 -2.40 0.02
N LYS A 11 1.57 -3.35 -0.37
CA LYS A 11 1.56 -4.70 0.19
C LYS A 11 1.87 -4.73 1.68
N THR A 12 2.82 -3.91 2.12
CA THR A 12 3.20 -3.80 3.52
C THR A 12 2.05 -3.27 4.37
N VAL A 13 1.41 -2.18 3.95
CA VAL A 13 0.26 -1.60 4.64
C VAL A 13 -0.90 -2.58 4.69
N ALA A 14 -1.22 -3.24 3.57
CA ALA A 14 -2.40 -4.08 3.49
C ALA A 14 -2.24 -5.46 4.19
N LYS A 15 -0.99 -5.89 4.43
CA LYS A 15 -0.65 -7.04 5.28
C LYS A 15 -0.51 -6.68 6.76
N ALA A 16 -0.28 -5.42 7.09
CA ALA A 16 -0.10 -5.00 8.46
C ALA A 16 -1.41 -5.12 9.26
N ASP A 17 -1.29 -5.59 10.51
CA ASP A 17 -2.40 -5.62 11.45
C ASP A 17 -2.64 -4.20 12.01
N PRO A 18 -3.83 -3.60 11.80
CA PRO A 18 -4.15 -2.27 12.32
C PRO A 18 -4.15 -2.20 13.85
N SER A 19 -4.31 -3.34 14.54
CA SER A 19 -4.34 -3.45 15.99
C SER A 19 -2.98 -3.77 16.62
N ALA A 20 -1.95 -4.09 15.81
CA ALA A 20 -0.62 -4.37 16.32
C ALA A 20 0.13 -3.08 16.69
N ALA A 21 0.83 -3.09 17.83
CA ALA A 21 1.64 -1.96 18.31
C ALA A 21 2.81 -1.62 17.37
N THR A 22 3.26 -2.58 16.56
CA THR A 22 4.24 -2.36 15.49
C THR A 22 3.72 -3.08 14.25
N ALA A 23 3.51 -2.31 13.18
CA ALA A 23 2.90 -2.79 11.95
C ALA A 23 3.93 -3.27 10.93
N TYR A 24 5.13 -2.67 10.96
CA TYR A 24 6.25 -3.06 10.10
C TYR A 24 7.57 -2.67 10.75
N SER A 25 8.56 -3.56 10.69
CA SER A 25 9.92 -3.30 11.16
C SER A 25 10.89 -3.41 9.98
N TYR A 26 11.64 -2.35 9.71
CA TYR A 26 12.66 -2.33 8.66
C TYR A 26 13.90 -1.58 9.13
N ASN A 27 15.07 -2.24 9.06
CA ASN A 27 16.36 -1.70 9.51
C ASN A 27 16.29 -1.02 10.89
N ASP A 28 15.84 -1.76 11.91
CA ASP A 28 15.70 -1.33 13.31
C ASP A 28 14.71 -0.17 13.57
N LYS A 29 13.93 0.23 12.56
CA LYS A 29 12.83 1.19 12.71
C LYS A 29 11.50 0.46 12.72
N ASN A 30 10.75 0.70 13.79
CA ASN A 30 9.39 0.23 13.95
C ASN A 30 8.44 1.32 13.46
N TYR A 31 7.62 0.98 12.47
CA TYR A 31 6.59 1.86 11.92
C TYR A 31 5.23 1.41 12.45
N SER A 32 4.45 2.37 12.93
CA SER A 32 3.05 2.14 13.26
C SER A 32 2.23 2.01 11.97
N TYR A 33 1.08 1.35 12.08
CA TYR A 33 0.14 1.24 10.97
C TYR A 33 -0.29 2.62 10.47
N SER A 34 -0.54 3.56 11.39
CA SER A 34 -0.94 4.92 11.06
C SER A 34 0.11 5.66 10.23
N SER A 35 1.40 5.52 10.58
CA SER A 35 2.49 6.14 9.82
C SER A 35 2.63 5.54 8.42
N LEU A 36 2.51 4.22 8.28
CA LEU A 36 2.59 3.55 6.97
C LEU A 36 1.40 3.92 6.07
N ASN A 37 0.19 3.98 6.66
CA ASN A 37 -1.02 4.34 5.94
C ASN A 37 -1.00 5.81 5.49
N GLU A 38 -0.47 6.72 6.31
CA GLU A 38 -0.32 8.12 5.94
C GLU A 38 0.69 8.30 4.80
N ALA A 39 1.85 7.62 4.89
CA ALA A 39 2.83 7.62 3.80
C ALA A 39 2.20 7.11 2.49
N LEU A 40 1.44 6.02 2.54
CA LEU A 40 0.75 5.48 1.37
C LEU A 40 -0.27 6.49 0.79
N ARG A 41 -1.02 7.19 1.63
CA ARG A 41 -1.99 8.21 1.18
C ARG A 41 -1.31 9.37 0.48
N LEU A 42 -0.18 9.84 1.00
CA LEU A 42 0.59 10.92 0.38
C LEU A 42 1.09 10.50 -1.00
N GLU A 43 1.69 9.32 -1.11
CA GLU A 43 2.20 8.80 -2.39
C GLU A 43 1.07 8.56 -3.42
N LEU A 44 -0.08 8.03 -3.00
CA LEU A 44 -1.24 7.87 -3.89
C LEU A 44 -1.85 9.22 -4.29
N ASN A 45 -1.80 10.22 -3.41
CA ASN A 45 -2.25 11.57 -3.72
C ASN A 45 -1.31 12.27 -4.73
N GLU A 46 0.00 12.02 -4.65
CA GLU A 46 0.95 12.47 -5.67
C GLU A 46 0.69 11.77 -7.02
N LEU A 47 0.30 10.49 -7.00
CA LEU A 47 0.03 9.71 -8.21
C LEU A 47 -1.32 10.04 -8.88
N ALA A 48 -2.36 10.29 -8.09
CA ALA A 48 -3.74 10.35 -8.57
C ALA A 48 -4.63 11.36 -7.83
N GLY A 49 -4.06 12.33 -7.11
CA GLY A 49 -4.83 13.29 -6.29
C GLY A 49 -5.63 14.33 -7.07
N SER A 50 -5.37 14.49 -8.38
CA SER A 50 -6.17 15.32 -9.27
C SER A 50 -6.75 14.51 -10.42
N TYR A 51 -7.80 15.02 -11.07
CA TYR A 51 -8.43 14.33 -12.20
C TYR A 51 -7.46 14.11 -13.38
N SER A 52 -6.56 15.07 -13.66
CA SER A 52 -5.55 14.90 -14.73
C SER A 52 -4.59 13.77 -14.38
N LEU A 53 -4.05 13.80 -13.16
CA LEU A 53 -3.12 12.78 -12.68
C LEU A 53 -3.78 11.40 -12.65
N TYR A 54 -5.03 11.30 -12.20
CA TYR A 54 -5.78 10.05 -12.27
C TYR A 54 -5.92 9.56 -13.71
N ARG A 55 -6.35 10.41 -14.64
CA ARG A 55 -6.54 10.02 -16.05
C ARG A 55 -5.25 9.54 -16.69
N GLU A 56 -4.12 10.16 -16.36
CA GLU A 56 -2.80 9.80 -16.86
C GLU A 56 -2.29 8.48 -16.23
N ASN A 57 -2.55 8.26 -14.95
CA ASN A 57 -1.98 7.16 -14.17
C ASN A 57 -2.97 6.02 -13.89
N GLN A 58 -4.17 6.04 -14.46
CA GLN A 58 -5.27 5.12 -14.14
C GLN A 58 -4.88 3.64 -14.25
N ASN A 59 -4.19 3.26 -15.32
CA ASN A 59 -3.74 1.88 -15.53
C ASN A 59 -2.66 1.46 -14.51
N VAL A 60 -1.79 2.38 -14.12
CA VAL A 60 -0.77 2.15 -13.10
C VAL A 60 -1.43 1.92 -11.74
N LEU A 61 -2.40 2.78 -11.40
CA LEU A 61 -3.16 2.64 -10.16
C LEU A 61 -3.91 1.31 -10.09
N PHE A 62 -4.60 0.91 -11.18
CA PHE A 62 -5.28 -0.38 -11.21
C PHE A 62 -4.31 -1.55 -11.09
N SER A 63 -3.18 -1.51 -11.79
CA SER A 63 -2.16 -2.56 -11.69
C SER A 63 -1.59 -2.68 -10.27
N LEU A 64 -1.36 -1.55 -9.58
CA LEU A 64 -0.90 -1.55 -8.20
C LEU A 64 -1.93 -2.19 -7.25
N ILE A 65 -3.22 -1.88 -7.45
CA ILE A 65 -4.32 -2.45 -6.67
C ILE A 65 -4.43 -3.96 -6.92
N GLU A 66 -4.46 -4.39 -8.18
CA GLU A 66 -4.57 -5.78 -8.60
C GLU A 66 -3.45 -6.64 -7.99
N GLN A 67 -2.19 -6.22 -8.18
CA GLN A 67 -1.04 -6.95 -7.62
C GLN A 67 -1.00 -6.97 -6.09
N THR A 68 -1.60 -5.97 -5.43
CA THR A 68 -1.74 -5.96 -3.97
C THR A 68 -2.82 -6.94 -3.53
N LEU A 69 -3.94 -7.00 -4.24
CA LEU A 69 -5.04 -7.92 -3.96
C LEU A 69 -4.64 -9.38 -4.19
N ASP A 70 -3.92 -9.70 -5.26
CA ASP A 70 -3.47 -11.07 -5.57
C ASP A 70 -2.62 -11.69 -4.45
N ASP A 71 -1.87 -10.87 -3.73
CA ASP A 71 -1.01 -11.31 -2.61
C ASP A 71 -1.79 -11.50 -1.30
N ILE A 72 -2.92 -10.79 -1.15
CA ILE A 72 -3.64 -10.67 0.13
C ILE A 72 -4.91 -11.51 0.15
N LEU A 73 -5.67 -11.52 -0.94
CA LEU A 73 -6.95 -12.20 -1.01
C LEU A 73 -6.85 -13.70 -0.70
N PRO A 74 -5.88 -14.48 -1.23
CA PRO A 74 -5.79 -15.90 -0.93
C PRO A 74 -5.65 -16.19 0.56
N LYS A 75 -4.85 -15.38 1.28
CA LYS A 75 -4.63 -15.56 2.72
C LYS A 75 -5.89 -15.25 3.51
N ARG A 76 -6.55 -14.13 3.22
CA ARG A 76 -7.77 -13.72 3.93
C ARG A 76 -8.94 -14.67 3.70
N VAL A 77 -9.02 -15.30 2.53
CA VAL A 77 -10.03 -16.33 2.23
C VAL A 77 -9.74 -17.61 3.00
N MET A 78 -8.47 -17.98 3.21
CA MET A 78 -8.08 -19.15 4.01
C MET A 78 -8.22 -18.93 5.52
N GLU A 79 -8.18 -17.69 5.99
CA GLU A 79 -8.32 -17.30 7.40
C GLU A 79 -9.79 -17.14 7.85
N GLN A 80 -10.77 -17.39 6.96
CA GLN A 80 -12.22 -17.34 7.26
C GLN A 80 -12.76 -18.56 8.01
#